data_AF-A0A4U3AR22-F1
#
_entry.id   AF-A0A4U3AR22-F1
#
_cell.length_a   1.000
_cell.length_b   1.000
_cell.length_c   1.000
_cell.angle_alpha   90.00
_cell.angle_beta   90.00
_cell.angle_gamma   90.00
#
_symmetry.space_group_name_H-M   'P 1'
#
loop_
_entity.id
_entity.type
_entity.pdbx_description
1 polymer ?
#
loop_
_entity_poly.entity_id
_entity_poly.type
_entity_poly.pdbx_seq_one_letter_code
_entity_poly.pdbx_strand_id
1 'polypeptide(L)'
;FIGPKRIYFPLLIILVMYFLVRKKLLSALLLTINYYGSRYLNSMLKLWYERARPDVTQLVTATGYSFPSGHTMNATAFLGFIAYVTITEERITLHKKLLIIFIASFVVLSISVSRIYLGVH
;
A
#
# COMPACT_ATOMS: atom_id res chain seq x y z
N PHE A 1 9.51 -8.93 -2.15
CA PHE A 1 8.71 -10.09 -1.71
C PHE A 1 7.67 -9.75 -0.64
N ILE A 2 7.76 -8.60 0.04
CA ILE A 2 6.69 -8.04 0.88
C ILE A 2 5.75 -7.20 0.01
N GLY A 3 4.43 -7.39 0.13
CA GLY A 3 3.40 -6.60 -0.58
C GLY A 3 2.91 -7.05 -1.97
N PRO A 4 2.87 -8.35 -2.34
CA PRO A 4 2.24 -8.76 -3.59
C PRO A 4 0.70 -8.61 -3.52
N LYS A 5 0.05 -8.54 -4.70
CA LYS A 5 -1.43 -8.59 -4.83
C LYS A 5 -2.05 -9.72 -3.99
N ARG A 6 -1.33 -10.84 -3.84
CA ARG A 6 -1.72 -12.01 -3.06
C ARG A 6 -1.91 -11.74 -1.56
N ILE A 7 -1.26 -10.74 -0.98
CA ILE A 7 -1.41 -10.38 0.44
C ILE A 7 -2.46 -9.28 0.60
N TYR A 8 -2.37 -8.21 -0.20
CA TYR A 8 -3.29 -7.08 -0.03
C TYR A 8 -4.72 -7.37 -0.45
N PHE A 9 -4.95 -8.29 -1.39
CA PHE A 9 -6.30 -8.64 -1.83
C PHE A 9 -7.13 -9.40 -0.77
N PRO A 10 -6.65 -10.50 -0.15
CA PRO A 10 -7.39 -11.13 0.93
C PRO A 10 -7.53 -10.20 2.14
N LEU A 11 -6.51 -9.39 2.43
CA LEU A 11 -6.59 -8.39 3.50
C LEU A 11 -7.66 -7.33 3.23
N LEU A 12 -7.80 -6.87 1.97
CA LEU A 12 -8.90 -6.00 1.55
C LEU A 12 -10.25 -6.64 1.84
N ILE A 13 -10.46 -7.91 1.44
CA ILE A 13 -11.73 -8.61 1.64
C ILE A 13 -12.06 -8.68 3.13
N ILE A 14 -11.10 -9.08 3.97
CA ILE A 14 -11.29 -9.19 5.42
C ILE A 14 -11.68 -7.84 6.02
N LEU A 15 -10.99 -6.75 5.64
CA LEU A 15 -11.26 -5.41 6.17
C LEU A 15 -12.58 -4.81 5.67
N VAL A 16 -12.93 -5.03 4.40
CA VAL A 16 -14.24 -4.66 3.85
C VAL A 16 -15.33 -5.37 4.64
N MET A 17 -15.24 -6.69 4.82
CA MET A 17 -16.21 -7.46 5.62
C MET A 17 -16.29 -6.95 7.05
N TYR A 18 -15.16 -6.65 7.69
CA TYR A 18 -15.12 -6.04 9.02
C TYR A 18 -15.90 -4.71 9.07
N PHE A 19 -15.67 -3.80 8.12
CA PHE A 19 -16.40 -2.53 8.07
C PHE A 19 -17.89 -2.71 7.77
N LEU A 20 -18.26 -3.66 6.91
CA LEU A 20 -19.66 -3.99 6.63
C LEU A 20 -20.40 -4.50 7.88
N VAL A 21 -19.79 -5.42 8.66
CA VAL A 21 -20.35 -5.92 9.93
C VAL A 21 -20.51 -4.79 10.95
N ARG A 22 -19.60 -3.82 10.96
CA ARG A 22 -19.67 -2.61 11.80
C ARG A 22 -20.60 -1.52 11.23
N LYS A 23 -21.32 -1.78 10.14
CA LYS A 23 -22.21 -0.85 9.43
C LYS A 23 -21.50 0.43 8.92
N LYS A 24 -20.19 0.35 8.71
CA LYS A 24 -19.34 1.44 8.22
C LYS A 24 -19.18 1.37 6.70
N LEU A 25 -20.29 1.57 5.98
CA LEU A 25 -20.34 1.44 4.52
C LEU A 25 -19.37 2.39 3.79
N LEU A 26 -19.25 3.64 4.27
CA LEU A 26 -18.37 4.62 3.67
C LEU A 26 -16.89 4.20 3.77
N SER A 27 -16.46 3.70 4.93
CA SER A 27 -15.08 3.24 5.15
C SER A 27 -14.74 2.02 4.29
N ALA A 28 -15.69 1.10 4.11
CA ALA A 28 -15.56 -0.04 3.20
C ALA A 28 -15.44 0.40 1.73
N LEU A 29 -16.28 1.35 1.30
CA LEU A 29 -16.25 1.90 -0.05
C LEU A 29 -14.93 2.63 -0.32
N LEU A 30 -14.53 3.52 0.58
CA LEU A 30 -13.29 4.30 0.46
C LEU A 30 -12.05 3.40 0.48
N LEU A 31 -12.01 2.34 1.28
CA LEU A 31 -10.92 1.36 1.26
C LEU A 31 -10.81 0.67 -0.11
N THR A 32 -11.96 0.30 -0.68
CA THR A 32 -12.04 -0.36 -1.99
C THR A 32 -11.58 0.59 -3.10
N ILE A 33 -12.07 1.84 -3.09
CA ILE A 33 -11.65 2.89 -4.03
C ILE A 33 -10.15 3.17 -3.89
N ASN A 34 -9.63 3.25 -2.66
CA ASN A 34 -8.21 3.47 -2.41
C ASN A 34 -7.36 2.34 -3.01
N TYR A 35 -7.74 1.08 -2.76
CA TYR A 35 -7.01 -0.09 -3.25
C TYR A 35 -6.94 -0.18 -4.78
N TYR A 36 -8.06 0.05 -5.48
CA TYR A 36 -8.10 0.01 -6.94
C TYR A 36 -7.55 1.30 -7.56
N GLY A 37 -7.88 2.45 -6.98
CA GLY A 37 -7.42 3.76 -7.40
C GLY A 37 -5.90 3.90 -7.35
N SER A 38 -5.24 3.42 -6.28
CA SER A 38 -3.78 3.46 -6.18
C SER A 38 -3.10 2.66 -7.29
N ARG A 39 -3.68 1.50 -7.65
CA ARG A 39 -3.15 0.61 -8.71
C ARG A 39 -3.37 1.18 -10.10
N TYR A 40 -4.56 1.72 -10.34
CA TYR A 40 -4.89 2.36 -11.60
C TYR A 40 -3.99 3.58 -11.83
N LEU A 41 -3.89 4.46 -10.83
CA LEU A 41 -3.02 5.62 -10.86
C LEU A 41 -1.54 5.23 -11.02
N ASN A 42 -1.07 4.19 -10.32
CA ASN A 42 0.30 3.68 -10.51
C ASN A 42 0.56 3.25 -11.96
N SER A 43 -0.40 2.57 -12.58
CA SER A 43 -0.29 2.09 -13.96
C SER A 43 -0.30 3.25 -14.96
N MET A 44 -1.18 4.23 -14.75
CA MET A 44 -1.22 5.46 -15.56
C MET A 44 0.09 6.25 -15.46
N LEU A 45 0.60 6.46 -14.25
CA LEU A 45 1.86 7.18 -14.05
C LEU A 45 3.05 6.44 -14.66
N LYS A 46 3.04 5.11 -14.64
CA LYS A 46 4.07 4.31 -15.31
C LYS A 46 4.12 4.54 -16.82
N LEU A 47 2.96 4.59 -17.46
CA LEU A 47 2.84 4.88 -18.88
C LEU A 47 3.14 6.35 -19.21
N TRP A 48 2.96 7.25 -18.25
CA TRP A 48 3.24 8.66 -18.47
C TRP A 48 4.72 9.02 -18.34
N TYR A 49 5.42 8.45 -17.36
CA TYR A 49 6.84 8.73 -17.13
C TYR A 49 7.78 7.83 -17.95
N GLU A 50 7.34 6.63 -18.31
CA GLU A 50 8.10 5.65 -19.10
C GLU A 50 9.55 5.40 -18.66
N ARG A 51 9.82 5.57 -17.36
CA ARG A 51 11.19 5.45 -16.85
C ARG A 51 11.67 4.00 -16.94
N ALA A 52 12.77 3.79 -17.67
CA ALA A 52 13.45 2.51 -17.75
C ALA A 52 13.88 2.01 -16.36
N ARG A 53 14.00 0.69 -16.19
CA ARG A 53 14.55 0.10 -14.96
C ARG A 53 16.07 0.25 -14.90
N PRO A 54 16.65 0.27 -13.70
CA PRO A 54 18.09 0.24 -13.55
C PRO A 54 18.67 -1.02 -14.22
N ASP A 55 19.76 -0.86 -14.95
CA ASP A 55 20.48 -1.95 -15.62
C ASP A 55 21.47 -2.60 -14.65
N VAL A 56 20.94 -3.08 -13.53
CA VAL A 56 21.65 -3.81 -12.49
C VAL A 56 21.08 -5.23 -12.39
N THR A 57 21.86 -6.17 -11.86
CA THR A 57 21.41 -7.55 -11.68
C THR A 57 20.13 -7.60 -10.85
N GLN A 58 19.00 -7.87 -11.51
CA GLN A 58 17.71 -7.96 -10.85
C GLN A 58 17.59 -9.30 -10.14
N LEU A 59 17.51 -9.27 -8.80
CA LEU A 59 17.29 -10.46 -7.98
C LEU A 59 15.88 -11.05 -8.16
N VAL A 60 14.96 -10.29 -8.76
CA VAL A 60 13.58 -10.70 -9.04
C VAL A 60 13.14 -10.14 -10.39
N THR A 61 12.58 -10.98 -11.26
CA THR A 61 12.00 -10.55 -12.52
C THR A 61 10.84 -9.59 -12.27
N ALA A 62 10.97 -8.37 -12.76
CA ALA A 62 9.89 -7.39 -12.77
C ALA A 62 9.60 -7.00 -14.23
N THR A 63 8.32 -6.78 -14.56
CA THR A 63 7.89 -6.33 -15.90
C THR A 63 7.38 -4.88 -15.86
N GLY A 64 7.41 -4.17 -17.00
CA GLY A 64 6.99 -2.77 -17.14
C GLY A 64 7.93 -1.72 -16.52
N TYR A 65 7.51 -0.45 -16.52
CA TYR A 65 8.33 0.68 -16.09
C TYR A 65 8.68 0.71 -14.58
N SER A 66 9.75 1.46 -14.26
CA SER A 66 10.36 1.53 -12.93
C SER A 66 9.69 2.55 -12.02
N PHE A 67 9.12 3.62 -12.56
CA PHE A 67 8.54 4.70 -11.77
C PHE A 67 7.04 4.87 -12.02
N PRO A 68 6.21 5.04 -10.98
CA PRO A 68 6.51 4.89 -9.55
C PRO A 68 6.50 3.42 -9.08
N SER A 69 7.14 3.15 -7.93
CA SER A 69 7.14 1.80 -7.31
C SER A 69 5.72 1.39 -6.91
N GLY A 70 5.18 0.38 -7.60
CA GLY A 70 3.85 -0.14 -7.30
C GLY A 70 3.76 -0.79 -5.92
N HIS A 71 4.83 -1.44 -5.44
CA HIS A 71 4.83 -2.03 -4.09
C HIS A 71 4.79 -0.93 -3.03
N THR A 72 5.63 0.09 -3.16
CA THR A 72 5.67 1.21 -2.22
C THR A 72 4.39 2.02 -2.26
N MET A 73 3.93 2.43 -3.45
CA MET A 73 2.73 3.26 -3.60
C MET A 73 1.48 2.56 -3.07
N ASN A 74 1.28 1.27 -3.38
CA ASN A 74 0.13 0.52 -2.88
C ASN A 74 0.23 0.28 -1.36
N ALA A 75 1.42 -0.01 -0.84
CA ALA A 75 1.61 -0.18 0.60
C ALA A 75 1.30 1.11 1.36
N THR A 76 1.83 2.25 0.91
CA THR A 76 1.58 3.56 1.52
C THR A 76 0.11 3.91 1.49
N ALA A 77 -0.55 3.77 0.33
CA ALA A 77 -1.98 4.09 0.19
C ALA A 77 -2.84 3.20 1.10
N PHE A 78 -2.63 1.88 1.06
CA PHE A 78 -3.47 0.92 1.76
C PHE A 78 -3.24 0.94 3.29
N LEU A 79 -1.98 0.86 3.73
CA LEU A 79 -1.65 0.88 5.17
C LEU A 79 -1.92 2.26 5.78
N GLY A 80 -1.65 3.33 5.03
CA GLY A 80 -1.96 4.70 5.46
C GLY A 80 -3.45 4.92 5.65
N PHE A 81 -4.29 4.40 4.75
CA PHE A 81 -5.74 4.49 4.89
C PHE A 81 -6.26 3.70 6.11
N ILE A 82 -5.75 2.49 6.35
CA ILE A 82 -6.10 1.70 7.54
C ILE A 82 -5.71 2.43 8.82
N ALA A 83 -4.50 2.98 8.86
CA ALA A 83 -4.03 3.76 10.00
C ALA A 83 -4.93 4.97 10.24
N TYR A 84 -5.26 5.71 9.18
CA TYR A 84 -6.15 6.87 9.23
C TYR A 84 -7.52 6.51 9.82
N VAL A 85 -8.21 5.51 9.24
CA VAL A 85 -9.55 5.10 9.69
C VAL A 85 -9.54 4.61 11.14
N THR A 86 -8.52 3.83 11.52
CA THR A 86 -8.38 3.36 12.90
C THR A 86 -8.20 4.52 13.88
N ILE A 87 -7.42 5.54 13.50
CA ILE A 87 -7.14 6.70 14.35
C ILE A 87 -8.34 7.64 14.47
N THR A 88 -9.14 7.79 13.41
CA THR A 88 -10.25 8.75 13.36
C THR A 88 -11.55 8.17 13.87
N GLU A 89 -11.84 6.90 13.59
CA GLU A 89 -13.12 6.29 13.95
C GLU A 89 -13.11 5.56 15.30
N GLU A 90 -11.94 5.26 15.86
CA GLU A 90 -11.82 4.67 17.18
C GLU A 90 -11.34 5.69 18.21
N ARG A 91 -11.94 5.66 19.40
CA ARG A 91 -11.51 6.48 20.54
C ARG A 91 -10.27 5.86 21.19
N ILE A 92 -9.13 5.99 20.50
CA ILE A 92 -7.84 5.50 20.98
C ILE A 92 -6.99 6.60 21.61
N THR A 93 -6.17 6.22 22.60
CA THR A 93 -5.25 7.12 23.30
C THR A 93 -4.13 7.62 22.39
N LEU A 94 -3.55 8.78 22.71
CA LEU A 94 -2.46 9.38 21.92
C LEU A 94 -1.29 8.42 21.70
N HIS A 95 -0.87 7.69 22.74
CA HIS A 95 0.19 6.68 22.66
C HIS A 95 -0.12 5.60 21.60
N LYS A 96 -1.36 5.10 21.54
CA LYS A 96 -1.77 4.13 20.52
C LYS A 96 -1.77 4.72 19.12
N LYS A 97 -2.19 5.98 18.95
CA LYS A 97 -2.13 6.70 17.67
C LYS A 97 -0.70 6.78 17.15
N LEU A 98 0.23 7.20 18.01
CA LEU A 98 1.65 7.30 17.67
C LEU A 98 2.24 5.92 17.31
N LEU A 99 1.88 4.88 18.07
CA LEU A 99 2.31 3.52 17.78
C LEU A 99 1.82 3.02 16.40
N ILE A 100 0.55 3.26 16.06
CA ILE A 100 -0.01 2.88 14.75
C ILE A 100 0.73 3.60 13.62
N ILE A 101 0.96 4.92 13.75
CA ILE A 101 1.70 5.71 12.76
C ILE A 101 3.12 5.18 12.60
N PHE A 102 3.80 4.89 13.72
CA PHE A 102 5.15 4.35 13.72
C PHE A 102 5.20 3.00 13.01
N ILE A 103 4.31 2.06 13.34
CA ILE A 103 4.27 0.73 12.72
C ILE A 103 3.98 0.85 11.21
N ALA A 104 2.97 1.63 10.82
CA ALA A 104 2.62 1.82 9.42
C ALA A 104 3.81 2.40 8.63
N SER A 105 4.46 3.43 9.16
CA SER A 105 5.63 4.07 8.54
C SER A 105 6.81 3.10 8.44
N PHE A 106 7.09 2.35 9.50
CA PHE A 106 8.15 1.35 9.54
C PHE A 106 7.96 0.26 8.48
N VAL A 107 6.73 -0.25 8.31
CA VAL A 107 6.41 -1.25 7.28
C VAL A 107 6.59 -0.68 5.88
N VAL A 108 6.12 0.55 5.62
CA VAL A 108 6.27 1.22 4.32
C VAL A 108 7.75 1.45 3.99
N LEU A 109 8.55 1.90 4.95
CA LEU A 109 9.99 2.09 4.78
C LEU A 109 10.70 0.76 4.51
N SER A 110 10.36 -0.29 5.27
CA SER A 110 10.92 -1.64 5.07
C SER A 110 10.62 -2.18 3.66
N ILE A 111 9.40 -1.96 3.16
CA ILE A 111 9.03 -2.32 1.78
C ILE A 111 9.87 -1.52 0.79
N SER A 112 10.07 -0.22 1.03
CA SER A 112 10.81 0.67 0.14
C SER A 112 12.29 0.27 0.04
N VAL A 113 12.93 -0.01 1.18
CA VAL A 113 14.31 -0.52 1.26
C VAL A 113 14.43 -1.88 0.56
N SER A 114 13.46 -2.79 0.75
CA SER A 114 13.44 -4.09 0.07
C SER A 114 13.42 -3.94 -1.46
N ARG A 115 12.80 -2.89 -2.01
CA ARG A 115 12.77 -2.65 -3.46
C ARG A 115 14.11 -2.17 -4.00
N ILE A 116 14.83 -1.34 -3.24
CA ILE A 116 16.18 -0.88 -3.58
C ILE A 116 17.15 -2.06 -3.50
N TYR A 117 17.11 -2.84 -2.42
CA TYR A 117 17.97 -4.01 -2.22
C TYR A 117 17.82 -5.05 -3.34
N LEU A 118 16.60 -5.24 -3.85
CA LEU A 118 16.33 -6.17 -4.94
C LEU A 118 16.74 -5.65 -6.33
N GLY A 119 17.23 -4.41 -6.44
CA GLY A 119 17.69 -3.81 -7.70
C GLY A 119 16.58 -3.53 -8.72
N VAL A 120 15.34 -3.40 -8.26
CA VAL A 120 14.14 -3.32 -9.14
C VAL A 120 13.54 -1.92 -9.23
N HIS A 121 14.04 -0.98 -8.42
CA HIS A 121 13.66 0.43 -8.38
C HIS A 121 14.87 1.31 -8.06
#